data_AF-A0A940BD46-F1
#
_entry.id   AF-A0A940BD46-F1
#
_cell.length_a   1.000
_cell.length_b   1.000
_cell.length_c   1.000
_cell.angle_alpha   90.00
_cell.angle_beta   90.00
_cell.angle_gamma   90.00
#
_symmetry.space_group_name_H-M   'P 1'
#
loop_
_entity.id
_entity.type
_entity.pdbx_description
1 polymer ?
#
loop_
_entity_poly.entity_id
_entity_poly.type
_entity_poly.pdbx_seq_one_letter_code
_entity_poly.pdbx_strand_id
1 'polypeptide(L)'
;MEFLSKFFKRKLVISTENPYDRVVLFDWDRKMDGYKAQINGCWKDKYAQKLRDKGVKHLFLNTALGWECDNYDFLQSLDFLESLVVLDVRNVSLKPIESLKSLRNLSLTTLSHYDIDFSQFKCLVSLFCSADKPVPSVFQCTSLKNLYLDEFRMGDNHQLSQLHNLESLTIGNSNMASLDFVRSLPKLRQLVILNNRKITDFSPISSLTQLSWLELRGVTSLHSISFLEHLMELNVLLLECGAIESIRPISHHSKLGALSLWGRKFMIDDGDLTPISTLDHLSMLSILNKKSYNARINNLWNWDNYGKPRQDWIQPL
;
A
#
# COMPACT_ATOMS: atom_id res chain seq x y z
N MET A 1 -2.95 -5.17 -31.55
CA MET A 1 -2.67 -3.74 -31.80
C MET A 1 -3.91 -2.91 -32.19
N GLU A 2 -4.99 -3.49 -32.73
CA GLU A 2 -6.24 -2.73 -33.05
C GLU A 2 -7.08 -2.29 -31.85
N PHE A 3 -7.01 -2.98 -30.71
CA PHE A 3 -7.79 -2.60 -29.52
C PHE A 3 -7.27 -1.29 -28.89
N LEU A 4 -5.95 -1.10 -28.89
CA LEU A 4 -5.31 0.13 -28.40
C LEU A 4 -5.55 1.31 -29.35
N SER A 5 -5.56 1.11 -30.68
CA SER A 5 -5.75 2.20 -31.64
C SER A 5 -7.18 2.79 -31.66
N LYS A 6 -8.20 2.04 -31.22
CA LYS A 6 -9.57 2.57 -31.02
C LYS A 6 -9.73 3.33 -29.70
N PHE A 7 -8.99 2.97 -28.66
CA PHE A 7 -9.03 3.64 -27.35
C PHE A 7 -8.46 5.06 -27.40
N PHE A 8 -7.39 5.28 -28.17
CA PHE A 8 -6.78 6.60 -28.33
C PHE A 8 -7.62 7.61 -29.16
N LYS A 9 -8.70 7.18 -29.83
CA LYS A 9 -9.58 8.11 -30.58
C LYS A 9 -10.66 8.77 -29.73
N ARG A 10 -11.04 8.17 -28.58
CA ARG A 10 -12.11 8.70 -27.72
C ARG A 10 -11.53 9.55 -26.62
N LYS A 11 -11.76 10.87 -26.70
CA LYS A 11 -11.30 11.86 -25.70
C LYS A 11 -11.94 11.69 -24.32
N LEU A 12 -13.12 11.08 -24.23
CA LEU A 12 -13.79 10.71 -22.98
C LEU A 12 -14.29 9.28 -23.09
N VAL A 13 -13.85 8.42 -22.17
CA VAL A 13 -14.26 7.03 -22.03
C VAL A 13 -15.00 6.90 -20.71
N ILE A 14 -16.20 6.29 -20.73
CA ILE A 14 -16.97 5.95 -19.54
C ILE A 14 -17.22 4.45 -19.56
N SER A 15 -16.87 3.75 -18.49
CA SER A 15 -17.02 2.31 -18.37
C SER A 15 -17.19 1.86 -16.92
N THR A 16 -17.49 0.58 -16.70
CA THR A 16 -17.50 -0.05 -15.37
C THR A 16 -16.17 -0.71 -15.02
N GLU A 17 -15.30 -0.93 -16.01
CA GLU A 17 -13.98 -1.54 -15.86
C GLU A 17 -12.98 -0.52 -15.30
N ASN A 18 -12.03 -0.97 -14.48
CA ASN A 18 -10.97 -0.09 -14.02
C ASN A 18 -9.94 0.10 -15.15
N PRO A 19 -9.68 1.35 -15.59
CA PRO A 19 -8.71 1.59 -16.66
C PRO A 19 -7.27 1.15 -16.30
N TYR A 20 -7.00 0.91 -15.00
CA TYR A 20 -5.72 0.46 -14.47
C TYR A 20 -5.74 -0.98 -13.92
N ASP A 21 -6.71 -1.83 -14.28
CA ASP A 21 -6.76 -3.23 -13.80
C ASP A 21 -5.47 -4.03 -14.08
N ARG A 22 -4.65 -3.60 -15.04
CA ARG A 22 -3.34 -4.21 -15.35
C ARG A 22 -2.14 -3.56 -14.65
N VAL A 23 -2.35 -2.43 -13.97
CA VAL A 23 -1.34 -1.64 -13.25
C VAL A 23 -1.91 -1.36 -11.87
N VAL A 24 -2.19 -2.43 -11.11
CA VAL A 24 -2.70 -2.31 -9.75
C VAL A 24 -1.57 -1.77 -8.89
N LEU A 25 -1.62 -0.48 -8.57
CA LEU A 25 -0.72 0.10 -7.58
C LEU A 25 -1.25 -0.15 -6.16
N PHE A 26 -2.58 -0.24 -5.97
CA PHE A 26 -3.21 -0.40 -4.65
C PHE A 26 -4.46 -1.28 -4.65
N ASP A 27 -4.70 -2.02 -3.55
CA ASP A 27 -5.77 -3.01 -3.44
C ASP A 27 -7.20 -2.41 -3.45
N TRP A 28 -7.35 -1.10 -3.25
CA TRP A 28 -8.65 -0.41 -3.29
C TRP A 28 -9.17 -0.13 -4.70
N ASP A 29 -8.30 -0.16 -5.71
CA ASP A 29 -8.67 0.00 -7.13
C ASP A 29 -9.61 -1.13 -7.62
N ARG A 30 -9.56 -2.29 -6.97
CA ARG A 30 -10.35 -3.48 -7.34
C ARG A 30 -11.79 -3.48 -6.80
N LYS A 31 -12.13 -2.57 -5.88
CA LYS A 31 -13.42 -2.56 -5.14
C LYS A 31 -14.32 -1.36 -5.45
N MET A 32 -13.99 -0.55 -6.46
CA MET A 32 -14.77 0.63 -6.84
C MET A 32 -16.02 0.23 -7.65
N ASP A 33 -17.22 0.44 -7.10
CA ASP A 33 -18.51 0.23 -7.76
C ASP A 33 -18.90 1.41 -8.67
N GLY A 34 -19.81 1.17 -9.63
CA GLY A 34 -20.34 2.24 -10.49
C GLY A 34 -19.42 2.69 -11.62
N TYR A 35 -19.83 3.77 -12.28
CA TYR A 35 -19.21 4.25 -13.51
C TYR A 35 -17.91 5.03 -13.26
N LYS A 36 -16.94 4.76 -14.13
CA LYS A 36 -15.58 5.29 -14.13
C LYS A 36 -15.38 6.07 -15.41
N ALA A 37 -14.74 7.23 -15.33
CA ALA A 37 -14.42 8.06 -16.49
C ALA A 37 -12.91 8.26 -16.62
N GLN A 38 -12.44 8.17 -17.86
CA GLN A 38 -11.07 8.50 -18.26
C GLN A 38 -11.12 9.56 -19.35
N ILE A 39 -10.26 10.57 -19.24
CA ILE A 39 -10.16 11.65 -20.22
C ILE A 39 -8.79 11.58 -20.93
N ASN A 40 -8.83 11.41 -22.25
CA ASN A 40 -7.67 11.29 -23.14
C ASN A 40 -7.61 12.55 -24.02
N GLY A 41 -7.28 13.69 -23.40
CA GLY A 41 -7.12 15.00 -24.02
C GLY A 41 -7.56 16.13 -23.08
N CYS A 42 -7.72 17.35 -23.60
CA CYS A 42 -8.19 18.48 -22.80
C CYS A 42 -9.57 18.25 -22.18
N TRP A 43 -9.76 18.81 -20.98
CA TRP A 43 -11.07 19.06 -20.41
C TRP A 43 -11.97 19.85 -21.37
N LYS A 44 -13.28 19.57 -21.30
CA LYS A 44 -14.34 20.34 -21.96
C LYS A 44 -15.49 20.49 -20.99
N ASP A 45 -16.01 21.69 -20.78
CA ASP A 45 -17.04 21.94 -19.75
C ASP A 45 -18.29 21.07 -19.89
N LYS A 46 -18.66 20.72 -21.13
CA LYS A 46 -19.75 19.78 -21.41
C LYS A 46 -19.55 18.38 -20.81
N TYR A 47 -18.32 18.02 -20.41
CA TYR A 47 -18.06 16.76 -19.74
C TYR A 47 -18.65 16.74 -18.34
N ALA A 48 -18.68 17.85 -17.59
CA ALA A 48 -19.25 17.87 -16.24
C ALA A 48 -20.69 17.35 -16.21
N GLN A 49 -21.57 17.91 -17.06
CA GLN A 49 -22.96 17.46 -17.13
C GLN A 49 -23.06 16.01 -17.60
N LYS A 50 -22.25 15.61 -18.60
CA LYS A 50 -22.26 14.24 -19.12
C LYS A 50 -21.83 13.20 -18.08
N LEU A 51 -20.84 13.53 -17.25
CA LEU A 51 -20.39 12.67 -16.14
C LEU A 51 -21.49 12.54 -15.09
N ARG A 52 -22.15 13.66 -14.74
CA ARG A 52 -23.28 13.70 -13.81
C ARG A 52 -24.46 12.87 -14.30
N ASP A 53 -24.89 13.07 -15.55
CA ASP A 53 -26.02 12.33 -16.16
C ASP A 53 -25.78 10.83 -16.23
N LYS A 54 -24.51 10.42 -16.36
CA LYS A 54 -24.11 9.01 -16.39
C LYS A 54 -23.90 8.41 -15.00
N GLY A 55 -23.99 9.19 -13.93
CA GLY A 55 -23.70 8.72 -12.57
C GLY A 55 -22.27 8.24 -12.42
N VAL A 56 -21.31 8.95 -13.05
CA VAL A 56 -19.88 8.67 -12.86
C VAL A 56 -19.50 9.00 -11.43
N LYS A 57 -18.83 8.06 -10.77
CA LYS A 57 -18.32 8.21 -9.40
C LYS A 57 -16.81 8.40 -9.33
N HIS A 58 -16.09 7.88 -10.33
CA HIS A 58 -14.63 7.77 -10.31
C HIS A 58 -14.03 8.42 -11.54
N LEU A 59 -13.06 9.31 -11.34
CA LEU A 59 -12.38 10.02 -12.42
C LEU A 59 -10.88 9.69 -12.44
N PHE A 60 -10.39 9.36 -13.64
CA PHE A 60 -9.01 8.98 -13.90
C PHE A 60 -8.37 9.97 -14.87
N LEU A 61 -7.36 10.68 -14.39
CA LEU A 61 -6.60 11.70 -15.12
C LEU A 61 -5.15 11.26 -15.19
N ASN A 62 -4.66 10.92 -16.38
CA ASN A 62 -3.32 10.35 -16.54
C ASN A 62 -2.64 10.87 -17.80
N THR A 63 -1.56 11.64 -17.60
CA THR A 63 -0.82 12.27 -18.70
C THR A 63 -0.21 11.26 -19.67
N ALA A 64 0.21 10.08 -19.18
CA ALA A 64 0.73 9.01 -20.03
C ALA A 64 -0.36 8.38 -20.93
N LEU A 65 -1.64 8.55 -20.58
CA LEU A 65 -2.79 8.15 -21.40
C LEU A 65 -3.41 9.31 -22.20
N GLY A 66 -2.76 10.48 -22.20
CA GLY A 66 -3.14 11.64 -22.99
C GLY A 66 -3.99 12.68 -22.26
N TRP A 67 -4.19 12.58 -20.94
CA TRP A 67 -4.80 13.66 -20.17
C TRP A 67 -3.95 14.93 -20.26
N GLU A 68 -4.63 16.06 -20.47
CA GLU A 68 -3.99 17.37 -20.45
C GLU A 68 -4.95 18.44 -19.92
N CYS A 69 -4.44 19.45 -19.21
CA CYS A 69 -5.18 20.59 -18.74
C CYS A 69 -4.22 21.76 -18.47
N ASP A 70 -4.73 22.98 -18.56
CA ASP A 70 -3.99 24.19 -18.15
C ASP A 70 -4.17 24.47 -16.65
N ASN A 71 -5.30 24.05 -16.08
CA ASN A 71 -5.63 24.12 -14.66
C ASN A 71 -6.64 23.02 -14.27
N TYR A 72 -6.88 22.88 -12.96
CA TYR A 72 -7.81 21.92 -12.39
C TYR A 72 -9.14 22.55 -11.92
N ASP A 73 -9.47 23.78 -12.29
CA ASP A 73 -10.65 24.52 -11.77
C ASP A 73 -11.96 23.78 -12.05
N PHE A 74 -12.03 23.04 -13.15
CA PHE A 74 -13.20 22.22 -13.49
C PHE A 74 -13.59 21.21 -12.42
N LEU A 75 -12.64 20.78 -11.56
CA LEU A 75 -12.93 19.86 -10.44
C LEU A 75 -13.98 20.45 -9.50
N GLN A 76 -14.08 21.77 -9.37
CA GLN A 76 -15.09 22.44 -8.54
C GLN A 76 -16.53 22.10 -8.95
N SER A 77 -16.75 21.69 -10.20
CA SER A 77 -18.07 21.29 -10.72
C SER A 77 -18.40 19.80 -10.53
N LEU A 78 -17.45 19.02 -9.99
CA LEU A 78 -17.50 17.56 -9.90
C LEU A 78 -17.68 17.05 -8.46
N ASP A 79 -18.45 17.80 -7.66
CA ASP A 79 -18.78 17.53 -6.24
C ASP A 79 -19.37 16.14 -5.93
N PHE A 80 -19.85 15.45 -6.96
CA PHE A 80 -20.42 14.10 -6.92
C PHE A 80 -19.38 12.98 -7.00
N LEU A 81 -18.10 13.28 -7.23
CA LEU A 81 -17.05 12.26 -7.30
C LEU A 81 -16.80 11.62 -5.93
N GLU A 82 -16.75 10.29 -5.93
CA GLU A 82 -16.33 9.48 -4.78
C GLU A 82 -14.83 9.15 -4.85
N SER A 83 -14.27 9.03 -6.06
CA SER A 83 -12.83 8.84 -6.26
C SER A 83 -12.22 9.69 -7.36
N LEU A 84 -10.98 10.11 -7.13
CA LEU A 84 -10.14 10.80 -8.08
C LEU A 84 -8.73 10.19 -8.10
N VAL A 85 -8.26 9.82 -9.28
CA VAL A 85 -6.88 9.42 -9.53
C VAL A 85 -6.24 10.44 -10.47
N VAL A 86 -5.16 11.06 -10.01
CA VAL A 86 -4.36 12.02 -10.77
C VAL A 86 -2.94 11.49 -10.89
N LEU A 87 -2.57 11.10 -12.11
CA LEU A 87 -1.20 10.87 -12.52
C LEU A 87 -0.80 11.99 -13.46
N ASP A 88 -0.18 13.02 -12.91
CA ASP A 88 0.20 14.22 -13.64
C ASP A 88 1.59 14.67 -13.26
N VAL A 89 2.52 14.43 -14.18
CA VAL A 89 3.94 14.79 -14.06
C VAL A 89 4.22 16.28 -14.28
N ARG A 90 3.19 17.08 -14.58
CA ARG A 90 3.32 18.53 -14.76
C ARG A 90 3.14 19.25 -13.44
N ASN A 91 3.75 20.43 -13.34
CA ASN A 91 3.64 21.29 -12.17
C ASN A 91 2.45 22.26 -12.32
N VAL A 92 1.23 21.73 -12.27
CA VAL A 92 -0.03 22.50 -12.35
C VAL A 92 -0.73 22.41 -11.00
N SER A 93 -1.04 23.55 -10.36
CA SER A 93 -1.70 23.56 -9.04
C SER A 93 -2.95 22.71 -9.03
N LEU A 94 -3.04 21.84 -8.03
CA LEU A 94 -4.13 20.90 -7.86
C LEU A 94 -5.07 21.35 -6.74
N LYS A 95 -4.88 22.55 -6.17
CA LYS A 95 -5.73 23.10 -5.10
C LYS A 95 -7.26 23.00 -5.32
N PRO A 96 -7.81 23.14 -6.55
CA PRO A 96 -9.25 23.00 -6.76
C PRO A 96 -9.89 21.68 -6.28
N ILE A 97 -9.13 20.59 -6.06
CA ILE A 97 -9.70 19.34 -5.53
C ILE A 97 -10.25 19.53 -4.11
N GLU A 98 -9.81 20.54 -3.36
CA GLU A 98 -10.32 20.83 -2.02
C GLU A 98 -11.84 21.05 -1.98
N SER A 99 -12.45 21.39 -3.13
CA SER A 99 -13.90 21.51 -3.30
C SER A 99 -14.65 20.16 -3.26
N LEU A 100 -13.95 19.05 -3.52
CA LEU A 100 -14.52 17.72 -3.66
C LEU A 100 -14.74 17.06 -2.28
N LYS A 101 -15.68 17.61 -1.50
CA LYS A 101 -15.93 17.19 -0.11
C LYS A 101 -16.45 15.76 0.05
N SER A 102 -17.01 15.19 -1.02
CA SER A 102 -17.55 13.82 -1.07
C SER A 102 -16.48 12.74 -1.33
N LEU A 103 -15.23 13.13 -1.63
CA LEU A 103 -14.19 12.17 -1.95
C LEU A 103 -13.95 11.20 -0.78
N ARG A 104 -13.95 9.92 -1.14
CA ARG A 104 -13.60 8.80 -0.26
C ARG A 104 -12.23 8.23 -0.61
N ASN A 105 -11.76 8.46 -1.83
CA ASN A 105 -10.68 7.70 -2.43
C ASN A 105 -9.83 8.61 -3.33
N LEU A 106 -8.60 8.91 -2.92
CA LEU A 106 -7.73 9.86 -3.61
C LEU A 106 -6.35 9.26 -3.88
N SER A 107 -5.90 9.30 -5.13
CA SER A 107 -4.56 8.86 -5.52
C SER A 107 -3.86 9.95 -6.31
N LEU A 108 -2.74 10.43 -5.77
CA LEU A 108 -1.97 11.54 -6.30
C LEU A 108 -0.53 11.09 -6.62
N THR A 109 -0.24 10.98 -7.92
CA THR A 109 1.13 10.91 -8.45
C THR A 109 1.39 12.21 -9.20
N THR A 110 1.80 13.25 -8.48
CA THR A 110 1.96 14.59 -9.06
C THR A 110 3.02 15.43 -8.35
N LEU A 111 3.55 16.43 -9.06
CA LEU A 111 4.56 17.38 -8.57
C LEU A 111 3.95 18.60 -7.86
N SER A 112 2.62 18.71 -7.76
CA SER A 112 1.94 19.94 -7.35
C SER A 112 0.97 19.77 -6.17
N HIS A 113 1.06 18.68 -5.42
CA HIS A 113 0.11 18.37 -4.34
C HIS A 113 0.40 19.11 -3.01
N TYR A 114 1.43 19.94 -2.94
CA TYR A 114 1.88 20.57 -1.68
C TYR A 114 1.02 21.74 -1.21
N ASP A 115 0.20 22.33 -2.08
CA ASP A 115 -0.71 23.42 -1.75
C ASP A 115 -2.09 22.95 -1.30
N ILE A 116 -2.30 21.63 -1.23
CA ILE A 116 -3.54 20.99 -0.81
C ILE A 116 -3.63 20.93 0.72
N ASP A 117 -4.68 21.52 1.26
CA ASP A 117 -5.08 21.31 2.65
C ASP A 117 -5.94 20.04 2.78
N PHE A 118 -5.31 18.92 3.16
CA PHE A 118 -6.02 17.65 3.34
C PHE A 118 -7.00 17.66 4.52
N SER A 119 -6.93 18.65 5.42
CA SER A 119 -7.91 18.79 6.50
C SER A 119 -9.33 19.04 5.96
N GLN A 120 -9.44 19.47 4.70
CA GLN A 120 -10.68 19.74 4.00
C GLN A 120 -11.49 18.47 3.68
N PHE A 121 -10.85 17.29 3.58
CA PHE A 121 -11.53 16.05 3.22
C PHE A 121 -12.02 15.31 4.46
N LYS A 122 -13.31 15.49 4.79
CA LYS A 122 -13.91 14.86 5.97
C LYS A 122 -14.33 13.41 5.75
N CYS A 123 -14.51 13.00 4.49
CA CYS A 123 -14.99 11.67 4.11
C CYS A 123 -13.91 10.76 3.50
N LEU A 124 -12.65 11.22 3.45
CA LEU A 124 -11.58 10.50 2.78
C LEU A 124 -11.17 9.26 3.57
N VAL A 125 -11.29 8.10 2.94
CA VAL A 125 -11.03 6.79 3.53
C VAL A 125 -9.66 6.27 3.09
N SER A 126 -9.31 6.47 1.82
CA SER A 126 -8.04 6.01 1.24
C SER A 126 -7.30 7.16 0.57
N LEU A 127 -6.02 7.28 0.91
CA LEU A 127 -5.09 8.22 0.29
C LEU A 127 -3.83 7.51 -0.18
N PHE A 128 -3.49 7.69 -1.45
CA PHE A 128 -2.13 7.54 -1.95
C PHE A 128 -1.58 8.93 -2.30
N CYS A 129 -0.40 9.26 -1.80
CA CYS A 129 0.37 10.39 -2.31
C CYS A 129 1.87 10.11 -2.25
N SER A 130 2.59 10.48 -3.30
CA SER A 130 4.04 10.74 -3.18
C SER A 130 4.22 12.03 -2.39
N ALA A 131 5.10 12.06 -1.39
CA ALA A 131 5.30 13.19 -0.48
C ALA A 131 6.80 13.48 -0.29
N ASP A 132 7.47 13.84 -1.39
CA ASP A 132 8.88 14.27 -1.39
C ASP A 132 9.12 15.58 -0.60
N LYS A 133 8.06 16.33 -0.31
CA LYS A 133 8.04 17.45 0.65
C LYS A 133 7.01 17.19 1.76
N PRO A 134 7.20 17.80 2.95
CA PRO A 134 6.23 17.69 4.03
C PRO A 134 4.84 18.22 3.65
N VAL A 135 3.81 17.39 3.87
CA VAL A 135 2.40 17.77 3.72
C VAL A 135 1.67 17.45 5.04
N PRO A 136 1.85 18.27 6.09
CA PRO A 136 1.38 17.94 7.44
C PRO A 136 -0.15 17.86 7.55
N SER A 137 -0.89 18.53 6.66
CA SER A 137 -2.36 18.49 6.63
C SER A 137 -2.92 17.07 6.41
N VAL A 138 -2.15 16.16 5.79
CA VAL A 138 -2.54 14.74 5.62
C VAL A 138 -2.86 14.09 6.97
N PHE A 139 -2.09 14.40 8.01
CA PHE A 139 -2.26 13.82 9.35
C PHE A 139 -3.50 14.36 10.10
N GLN A 140 -4.14 15.40 9.56
CA GLN A 140 -5.40 15.94 10.10
C GLN A 140 -6.64 15.28 9.48
N CYS A 141 -6.45 14.43 8.47
CA CYS A 141 -7.52 13.68 7.82
C CYS A 141 -7.84 12.41 8.63
N THR A 142 -8.47 12.59 9.80
CA THR A 142 -8.72 11.52 10.79
C THR A 142 -9.76 10.48 10.35
N SER A 143 -10.41 10.69 9.20
CA SER A 143 -11.30 9.73 8.53
C SER A 143 -10.56 8.63 7.78
N LEU A 144 -9.25 8.80 7.55
CA LEU A 144 -8.41 7.84 6.83
C LEU A 144 -8.39 6.47 7.53
N LYS A 145 -8.56 5.44 6.71
CA LYS A 145 -8.36 4.04 7.06
C LYS A 145 -7.19 3.43 6.31
N ASN A 146 -6.92 3.90 5.09
CA ASN A 146 -5.84 3.40 4.26
C ASN A 146 -4.94 4.56 3.84
N LEU A 147 -3.67 4.48 4.18
CA LEU A 147 -2.70 5.52 3.83
C LEU A 147 -1.48 4.89 3.18
N TYR A 148 -1.15 5.36 1.99
CA TYR A 148 0.11 5.07 1.32
C TYR A 148 0.87 6.38 1.12
N LEU A 149 2.09 6.41 1.64
CA LEU A 149 3.03 7.52 1.48
C LEU A 149 4.26 7.02 0.73
N ASP A 150 4.52 7.54 -0.47
CA ASP A 150 5.82 7.35 -1.14
C ASP A 150 6.75 8.54 -0.92
N GLU A 151 8.05 8.33 -1.14
CA GLU A 151 9.07 9.37 -1.04
C GLU A 151 9.02 10.19 0.25
N PHE A 152 8.56 9.60 1.35
CA PHE A 152 8.22 10.35 2.56
C PHE A 152 9.47 10.91 3.27
N ARG A 153 9.75 12.21 3.11
CA ARG A 153 11.00 12.85 3.61
C ARG A 153 10.89 13.56 4.96
N MET A 154 9.77 13.41 5.68
CA MET A 154 9.55 14.10 6.96
C MET A 154 10.40 13.59 8.14
N GLY A 155 11.12 12.47 7.96
CA GLY A 155 11.79 11.79 9.08
C GLY A 155 10.79 11.46 10.17
N ASP A 156 11.21 11.54 11.43
CA ASP A 156 10.32 11.30 12.58
C ASP A 156 9.48 12.53 12.97
N ASN A 157 9.63 13.66 12.25
CA ASN A 157 8.85 14.89 12.45
C ASN A 157 7.48 14.80 11.76
N HIS A 158 6.72 13.78 12.10
CA HIS A 158 5.41 13.49 11.51
C HIS A 158 4.33 13.34 12.59
N GLN A 159 3.07 13.48 12.19
CA GLN A 159 1.92 13.34 13.10
C GLN A 159 1.08 12.08 12.78
N LEU A 160 1.70 11.02 12.25
CA LEU A 160 1.03 9.74 11.96
C LEU A 160 0.26 9.18 13.16
N SER A 161 0.72 9.44 14.38
CA SER A 161 0.05 9.02 15.61
C SER A 161 -1.35 9.61 15.79
N GLN A 162 -1.73 10.65 15.05
CA GLN A 162 -3.09 11.24 15.08
C GLN A 162 -4.11 10.45 14.27
N LEU A 163 -3.67 9.55 13.37
CA LEU A 163 -4.53 8.81 12.47
C LEU A 163 -5.02 7.49 13.10
N HIS A 164 -5.67 7.59 14.27
CA HIS A 164 -6.11 6.43 15.08
C HIS A 164 -7.07 5.45 14.38
N ASN A 165 -7.65 5.86 13.25
CA ASN A 165 -8.57 5.03 12.46
C ASN A 165 -7.88 4.21 11.36
N LEU A 166 -6.56 4.32 11.21
CA LEU A 166 -5.83 3.55 10.19
C LEU A 166 -5.97 2.04 10.43
N GLU A 167 -6.35 1.36 9.35
CA GLU A 167 -6.44 -0.09 9.22
C GLU A 167 -5.30 -0.61 8.31
N SER A 168 -4.84 0.19 7.35
CA SER A 168 -3.70 -0.13 6.48
C SER A 168 -2.76 1.06 6.33
N LEU A 169 -1.46 0.83 6.51
CA LEU A 169 -0.42 1.83 6.34
C LEU A 169 0.74 1.27 5.51
N THR A 170 1.05 1.97 4.43
CA THR A 170 2.26 1.74 3.64
C THR A 170 3.12 3.00 3.63
N ILE A 171 4.40 2.85 3.96
CA ILE A 171 5.39 3.93 3.87
C ILE A 171 6.56 3.44 3.01
N GLY A 172 6.77 4.10 1.88
CA GLY A 172 7.86 3.82 0.96
C GLY A 172 8.88 4.96 0.87
N ASN A 173 10.12 4.58 0.54
CA ASN A 173 11.22 5.48 0.20
C ASN A 173 11.37 6.65 1.19
N SER A 174 11.38 6.32 2.47
CA SER A 174 11.35 7.28 3.56
C SER A 174 12.68 7.38 4.31
N ASN A 175 12.82 8.44 5.10
CA ASN A 175 13.99 8.71 5.94
C ASN A 175 13.67 8.65 7.45
N MET A 176 12.56 8.03 7.85
CA MET A 176 12.20 7.82 9.27
C MET A 176 13.20 6.89 9.97
N ALA A 177 13.48 7.13 11.23
CA ALA A 177 14.34 6.27 12.04
C ALA A 177 13.58 5.50 13.13
N SER A 178 12.37 5.92 13.49
CA SER A 178 11.54 5.28 14.51
C SER A 178 10.20 4.77 13.97
N LEU A 179 9.73 3.67 14.58
CA LEU A 179 8.39 3.12 14.40
C LEU A 179 7.47 3.39 15.60
N ASP A 180 7.86 4.20 16.59
CA ASP A 180 7.08 4.37 17.82
C ASP A 180 5.64 4.84 17.61
N PHE A 181 5.37 5.60 16.54
CA PHE A 181 4.03 6.07 16.21
C PHE A 181 3.02 4.94 16.03
N VAL A 182 3.46 3.72 15.66
CA VAL A 182 2.55 2.58 15.45
C VAL A 182 1.84 2.16 16.73
N ARG A 183 2.42 2.47 17.91
CA ARG A 183 1.79 2.23 19.22
C ARG A 183 0.47 2.98 19.39
N SER A 184 0.27 4.06 18.63
CA SER A 184 -0.95 4.87 18.62
C SER A 184 -1.97 4.47 17.54
N LEU A 185 -1.73 3.36 16.83
CA LEU A 185 -2.56 2.87 15.71
C LEU A 185 -3.23 1.52 16.06
N PRO A 186 -4.15 1.45 17.04
CA PRO A 186 -4.67 0.19 17.58
C PRO A 186 -5.55 -0.60 16.60
N LYS A 187 -5.99 0.03 15.50
CA LYS A 187 -6.81 -0.61 14.46
C LYS A 187 -6.00 -1.14 13.28
N LEU A 188 -4.68 -0.97 13.30
CA LEU A 188 -3.83 -1.31 12.16
C LEU A 188 -3.77 -2.83 11.95
N ARG A 189 -4.16 -3.26 10.75
CA ARG A 189 -4.21 -4.67 10.31
C ARG A 189 -3.17 -4.98 9.23
N GLN A 190 -2.71 -3.95 8.52
CA GLN A 190 -1.67 -4.06 7.51
C GLN A 190 -0.62 -2.97 7.71
N LEU A 191 0.64 -3.40 7.78
CA LEU A 191 1.80 -2.52 7.84
C LEU A 191 2.80 -2.94 6.77
N VAL A 192 3.14 -2.00 5.89
CA VAL A 192 4.14 -2.19 4.83
C VAL A 192 5.17 -1.08 4.91
N ILE A 193 6.44 -1.43 5.12
CA ILE A 193 7.56 -0.48 5.15
C ILE A 193 8.53 -0.85 4.01
N LEU A 194 8.75 0.09 3.09
CA LEU A 194 9.57 -0.13 1.89
C LEU A 194 10.74 0.86 1.86
N ASN A 195 11.95 0.33 1.63
CA ASN A 195 13.17 1.09 1.37
C ASN A 195 13.52 2.12 2.47
N ASN A 196 13.21 1.81 3.73
CA ASN A 196 13.61 2.64 4.85
C ASN A 196 14.81 2.03 5.59
N ARG A 197 15.99 2.59 5.34
CA ARG A 197 17.27 2.06 5.84
C ARG A 197 17.65 2.57 7.23
N LYS A 198 16.95 3.58 7.75
CA LYS A 198 17.32 4.24 9.02
C LYS A 198 16.63 3.62 10.23
N ILE A 199 15.58 2.83 10.02
CA ILE A 199 14.92 2.09 11.10
C ILE A 199 15.87 1.01 11.62
N THR A 200 16.12 1.04 12.93
CA THR A 200 16.95 0.06 13.64
C THR A 200 16.17 -0.70 14.71
N ASP A 201 15.13 -0.10 15.28
CA ASP A 201 14.25 -0.73 16.26
C ASP A 201 12.88 -1.08 15.65
N PHE A 202 12.56 -2.37 15.66
CA PHE A 202 11.28 -2.92 15.20
C PHE A 202 10.38 -3.36 16.36
N SER A 203 10.85 -3.24 17.61
CA SER A 203 10.07 -3.58 18.81
C SER A 203 8.71 -2.88 18.91
N PRO A 204 8.48 -1.64 18.39
CA PRO A 204 7.16 -1.01 18.44
C PRO A 204 6.06 -1.80 17.72
N ILE A 205 6.42 -2.62 16.71
CA ILE A 205 5.47 -3.44 15.95
C ILE A 205 4.73 -4.43 16.87
N SER A 206 5.36 -4.88 17.97
CA SER A 206 4.74 -5.79 18.95
C SER A 206 3.44 -5.27 19.58
N SER A 207 3.19 -3.96 19.54
CA SER A 207 1.94 -3.35 20.02
C SER A 207 0.74 -3.60 19.11
N LEU A 208 0.96 -4.00 17.85
CA LEU A 208 -0.07 -4.15 16.82
C LEU A 208 -0.73 -5.53 16.87
N THR A 209 -1.40 -5.86 17.98
CA THR A 209 -1.98 -7.20 18.22
C THR A 209 -3.05 -7.63 17.20
N GLN A 210 -3.61 -6.70 16.41
CA GLN A 210 -4.55 -7.00 15.30
C GLN A 210 -3.87 -7.10 13.93
N LEU A 211 -2.54 -7.04 13.87
CA LEU A 211 -1.80 -7.04 12.61
C LEU A 211 -1.94 -8.40 11.92
N SER A 212 -2.46 -8.37 10.70
CA SER A 212 -2.68 -9.54 9.86
C SER A 212 -1.72 -9.62 8.67
N TRP A 213 -1.14 -8.50 8.29
CA TRP A 213 -0.18 -8.39 7.18
C TRP A 213 1.00 -7.52 7.61
N LEU A 214 2.19 -8.10 7.56
CA LEU A 214 3.45 -7.38 7.77
C LEU A 214 4.37 -7.59 6.57
N GLU A 215 4.78 -6.49 5.94
CA GLU A 215 5.84 -6.49 4.94
C GLU A 215 6.92 -5.47 5.28
N LEU A 216 8.16 -5.93 5.41
CA LEU A 216 9.34 -5.10 5.61
C LEU A 216 10.32 -5.39 4.47
N ARG A 217 10.53 -4.41 3.57
CA ARG A 217 11.40 -4.55 2.40
C ARG A 217 12.40 -3.41 2.33
N GLY A 218 13.64 -3.70 1.92
CA GLY A 218 14.68 -2.69 1.81
C GLY A 218 15.10 -2.07 3.16
N VAL A 219 14.79 -2.74 4.27
CA VAL A 219 15.27 -2.41 5.61
C VAL A 219 16.60 -3.16 5.85
N THR A 220 17.60 -2.47 6.40
CA THR A 220 18.96 -3.04 6.50
C THR A 220 19.34 -3.56 7.88
N SER A 221 18.56 -3.21 8.91
CA SER A 221 18.93 -3.41 10.32
C SER A 221 18.08 -4.48 11.02
N LEU A 222 17.26 -5.22 10.27
CA LEU A 222 16.40 -6.28 10.82
C LEU A 222 17.22 -7.55 11.05
N HIS A 223 17.56 -7.83 12.31
CA HIS A 223 18.34 -8.99 12.75
C HIS A 223 17.59 -9.92 13.73
N SER A 224 16.45 -9.48 14.24
CA SER A 224 15.61 -10.26 15.14
C SER A 224 14.14 -10.02 14.83
N ILE A 225 13.33 -11.07 14.99
CA ILE A 225 11.88 -11.05 14.77
C ILE A 225 11.11 -11.38 16.06
N SER A 226 11.73 -11.22 17.24
CA SER A 226 11.08 -11.45 18.54
C SER A 226 9.83 -10.60 18.77
N PHE A 227 9.73 -9.43 18.13
CA PHE A 227 8.53 -8.59 18.18
C PHE A 227 7.28 -9.28 17.61
N LEU A 228 7.44 -10.38 16.86
CA LEU A 228 6.31 -11.17 16.33
C LEU A 228 5.59 -11.97 17.41
N GLU A 229 6.19 -12.27 18.56
CA GLU A 229 5.62 -13.17 19.58
C GLU A 229 4.19 -12.81 20.03
N HIS A 230 3.79 -11.55 19.88
CA HIS A 230 2.47 -11.06 20.29
C HIS A 230 1.48 -10.86 19.12
N LEU A 231 1.89 -11.13 17.87
CA LEU A 231 1.12 -10.84 16.65
C LEU A 231 0.30 -12.06 16.20
N MET A 232 -0.56 -12.56 17.08
CA MET A 232 -1.30 -13.82 16.88
C MET A 232 -2.30 -13.81 15.70
N GLU A 233 -2.63 -12.63 15.18
CA GLU A 233 -3.51 -12.45 14.02
C GLU A 233 -2.78 -12.46 12.66
N LEU A 234 -1.45 -12.64 12.67
CA LEU A 234 -0.63 -12.53 11.47
C LEU A 234 -0.91 -13.67 10.49
N ASN A 235 -1.34 -13.30 9.28
CA ASN A 235 -1.65 -14.21 8.18
C ASN A 235 -0.59 -14.15 7.07
N VAL A 236 0.06 -12.99 6.89
CA VAL A 236 1.07 -12.76 5.86
C VAL A 236 2.29 -12.08 6.47
N LEU A 237 3.45 -12.73 6.32
CA LEU A 237 4.75 -12.23 6.78
C LEU A 237 5.77 -12.25 5.64
N LEU A 238 6.17 -11.06 5.21
CA LEU A 238 7.08 -10.83 4.09
C LEU A 238 8.27 -9.99 4.55
N LEU A 239 9.44 -10.61 4.76
CA LEU A 239 10.60 -9.91 5.29
C LEU A 239 11.80 -10.01 4.35
N GLU A 240 12.27 -8.86 3.88
CA GLU A 240 13.64 -8.71 3.40
C GLU A 240 14.55 -8.40 4.59
N CYS A 241 15.46 -9.31 4.91
CA CYS A 241 16.36 -9.18 6.04
C CYS A 241 17.78 -9.71 5.75
N GLY A 242 18.69 -9.38 6.65
CA GLY A 242 20.04 -9.94 6.68
C GLY A 242 20.06 -11.31 7.34
N ALA A 243 21.05 -11.54 8.19
CA ALA A 243 21.01 -12.67 9.11
C ALA A 243 19.96 -12.39 10.20
N ILE A 244 19.15 -13.40 10.52
CA ILE A 244 18.27 -13.38 11.69
C ILE A 244 18.69 -14.49 12.65
N GLU A 245 18.65 -14.20 13.95
CA GLU A 245 19.13 -15.14 14.97
C GLU A 245 18.37 -16.47 14.94
N SER A 246 17.04 -16.39 14.84
CA SER A 246 16.14 -17.55 14.87
C SER A 246 14.79 -17.22 14.27
N ILE A 247 14.09 -18.26 13.77
CA ILE A 247 12.67 -18.19 13.42
C ILE A 247 11.75 -18.78 14.49
N ARG A 248 12.23 -19.11 15.69
CA ARG A 248 11.38 -19.60 16.79
C ARG A 248 10.16 -18.72 17.11
N PRO A 249 10.20 -17.38 17.02
CA PRO A 249 9.02 -16.55 17.26
C PRO A 249 7.81 -16.89 16.39
N ILE A 250 7.99 -17.49 15.21
CA ILE A 250 6.85 -17.87 14.35
C ILE A 250 6.13 -19.14 14.79
N SER A 251 6.65 -19.92 15.75
CA SER A 251 6.13 -21.25 16.11
C SER A 251 4.67 -21.25 16.58
N HIS A 252 4.15 -20.13 17.09
CA HIS A 252 2.77 -20.02 17.59
C HIS A 252 1.80 -19.33 16.62
N HIS A 253 2.26 -18.94 15.43
CA HIS A 253 1.45 -18.22 14.45
C HIS A 253 0.59 -19.16 13.61
N SER A 254 -0.36 -19.83 14.26
CA SER A 254 -1.25 -20.82 13.63
C SER A 254 -2.04 -20.27 12.43
N LYS A 255 -2.29 -18.97 12.35
CA LYS A 255 -3.02 -18.34 11.24
C LYS A 255 -2.14 -18.00 10.03
N LEU A 256 -0.81 -18.16 10.13
CA LEU A 256 0.12 -17.74 9.09
C LEU A 256 -0.07 -18.55 7.81
N GLY A 257 -0.60 -17.91 6.76
CA GLY A 257 -0.89 -18.50 5.47
C GLY A 257 0.20 -18.26 4.42
N ALA A 258 0.98 -17.19 4.56
CA ALA A 258 2.10 -16.89 3.67
C ALA A 258 3.32 -16.40 4.45
N LEU A 259 4.45 -17.08 4.24
CA LEU A 259 5.74 -16.75 4.84
C LEU A 259 6.80 -16.63 3.76
N SER A 260 7.44 -15.47 3.67
CA SER A 260 8.60 -15.29 2.80
C SER A 260 9.69 -14.52 3.54
N LEU A 261 10.87 -15.14 3.65
CA LEU A 261 12.06 -14.54 4.24
C LEU A 261 13.17 -14.57 3.19
N TRP A 262 13.68 -13.39 2.82
CA TRP A 262 14.66 -13.26 1.76
C TRP A 262 15.64 -12.13 2.01
N GLY A 263 16.66 -12.04 1.18
CA GLY A 263 17.65 -10.97 1.22
C GLY A 263 18.98 -11.41 0.63
N ARG A 264 19.80 -10.44 0.21
CA ARG A 264 21.09 -10.74 -0.44
C ARG A 264 22.01 -11.61 0.42
N LYS A 265 22.00 -11.36 1.74
CA LYS A 265 22.79 -12.09 2.74
C LYS A 265 21.90 -12.85 3.73
N PHE A 266 20.68 -13.17 3.33
CA PHE A 266 19.72 -13.80 4.23
C PHE A 266 20.22 -15.18 4.70
N MET A 267 20.13 -15.39 6.01
CA MET A 267 20.34 -16.66 6.69
C MET A 267 19.63 -16.67 8.05
N ILE A 268 19.25 -17.87 8.49
CA ILE A 268 18.82 -18.14 9.86
C ILE A 268 20.04 -18.69 10.60
N ASP A 269 20.52 -17.99 11.62
CA ASP A 269 21.82 -18.27 12.24
C ASP A 269 21.84 -19.60 13.00
N ASP A 270 20.75 -19.93 13.71
CA ASP A 270 20.61 -21.24 14.38
C ASP A 270 20.33 -22.40 13.42
N GLY A 271 20.02 -22.10 12.15
CA GLY A 271 19.68 -23.07 11.11
C GLY A 271 18.45 -23.94 11.41
N ASP A 272 17.65 -23.58 12.41
CA ASP A 272 16.52 -24.38 12.87
C ASP A 272 15.25 -24.06 12.09
N LEU A 273 14.83 -24.98 11.23
CA LEU A 273 13.61 -24.86 10.46
C LEU A 273 12.38 -25.49 11.13
N THR A 274 12.54 -26.15 12.28
CA THR A 274 11.43 -26.83 12.97
C THR A 274 10.22 -25.93 13.26
N PRO A 275 10.37 -24.60 13.52
CA PRO A 275 9.21 -23.70 13.68
C PRO A 275 8.25 -23.66 12.49
N ILE A 276 8.70 -23.99 11.27
CA ILE A 276 7.81 -24.02 10.09
C ILE A 276 6.82 -25.20 10.17
N SER A 277 7.19 -26.29 10.88
CA SER A 277 6.35 -27.48 10.99
C SER A 277 5.11 -27.27 11.85
N THR A 278 5.04 -26.17 12.62
CA THR A 278 3.89 -25.84 13.46
C THR A 278 2.85 -24.97 12.73
N LEU A 279 3.14 -24.57 11.48
CA LEU A 279 2.30 -23.66 10.70
C LEU A 279 1.27 -24.42 9.85
N ASP A 280 0.25 -24.97 10.50
CA ASP A 280 -0.75 -25.86 9.86
C ASP A 280 -1.57 -25.20 8.73
N HIS A 281 -1.67 -23.85 8.72
CA HIS A 281 -2.40 -23.09 7.70
C HIS A 281 -1.50 -22.54 6.59
N LEU A 282 -0.19 -22.80 6.64
CA LEU A 282 0.77 -22.26 5.69
C LEU A 282 0.50 -22.80 4.29
N SER A 283 0.22 -21.88 3.37
CA SER A 283 -0.14 -22.15 1.98
C SER A 283 0.96 -21.74 1.00
N MET A 284 1.80 -20.80 1.42
CA MET A 284 2.88 -20.23 0.61
C MET A 284 4.15 -20.07 1.45
N LEU A 285 5.26 -20.62 0.98
CA LEU A 285 6.55 -20.54 1.65
C LEU A 285 7.66 -20.22 0.65
N SER A 286 8.44 -19.19 0.97
CA SER A 286 9.63 -18.82 0.22
C SER A 286 10.79 -18.49 1.17
N ILE A 287 11.72 -19.44 1.32
CA ILE A 287 12.95 -19.29 2.09
C ILE A 287 14.07 -20.03 1.34
N LEU A 288 15.17 -19.32 1.07
CA LEU A 288 16.31 -19.89 0.35
C LEU A 288 17.00 -20.97 1.20
N ASN A 289 17.13 -22.19 0.66
CA ASN A 289 17.86 -23.27 1.30
C ASN A 289 19.35 -22.93 1.53
N LYS A 290 19.88 -23.31 2.69
CA LYS A 290 21.30 -23.21 3.04
C LYS A 290 21.79 -24.57 3.56
N LYS A 291 23.08 -24.83 3.39
CA LYS A 291 23.72 -26.06 3.88
C LYS A 291 23.71 -26.18 5.41
N SER A 292 23.65 -25.05 6.11
CA SER A 292 23.64 -24.97 7.57
C SER A 292 22.29 -25.27 8.19
N TYR A 293 21.22 -25.40 7.40
CA TYR A 293 19.88 -25.65 7.92
C TYR A 293 19.70 -27.12 8.27
N ASN A 294 18.90 -27.41 9.29
CA ASN A 294 18.63 -28.79 9.74
C ASN A 294 17.73 -29.59 8.81
N ALA A 295 17.18 -28.96 7.77
CA ALA A 295 16.28 -29.58 6.80
C ALA A 295 16.26 -28.79 5.48
N ARG A 296 15.58 -29.34 4.45
CA ARG A 296 15.36 -28.67 3.17
C ARG A 296 13.94 -28.13 3.06
N ILE A 297 13.82 -26.94 2.50
CA ILE A 297 12.55 -26.24 2.26
C ILE A 297 12.05 -26.52 0.85
N ASN A 298 10.80 -26.96 0.76
CA ASN A 298 10.06 -27.15 -0.49
C ASN A 298 9.36 -25.84 -0.90
N ASN A 299 10.12 -24.93 -1.49
CA ASN A 299 9.65 -23.59 -1.85
C ASN A 299 8.46 -23.63 -2.83
N LEU A 300 7.39 -22.91 -2.49
CA LEU A 300 6.22 -22.72 -3.35
C LEU A 300 5.60 -21.35 -3.06
N TRP A 301 5.78 -20.41 -3.99
CA TRP A 301 5.21 -19.08 -3.90
C TRP A 301 4.26 -18.82 -5.07
N ASN A 302 2.96 -18.87 -4.80
CA ASN A 302 1.92 -18.48 -5.74
C ASN A 302 0.70 -17.95 -4.98
N TRP A 303 0.29 -16.71 -5.26
CA TRP A 303 -0.89 -16.10 -4.64
C TRP A 303 -2.20 -16.83 -4.95
N ASP A 304 -2.28 -17.58 -6.06
CA ASP A 304 -3.44 -18.44 -6.36
C ASP A 304 -3.58 -19.62 -5.38
N ASN A 305 -2.52 -19.92 -4.61
CA ASN A 305 -2.52 -20.93 -3.58
C ASN A 305 -2.81 -20.35 -2.19
N TYR A 306 -2.89 -19.03 -2.02
CA TYR A 306 -3.15 -18.43 -0.72
C TYR A 306 -4.47 -18.96 -0.13
N GLY A 307 -4.43 -19.47 1.10
CA GLY A 307 -5.57 -20.10 1.77
C GLY A 307 -5.79 -21.58 1.42
N LYS A 308 -4.86 -22.23 0.70
CA LYS A 308 -4.82 -23.67 0.46
C LYS A 308 -3.64 -24.29 1.24
N PRO A 309 -3.85 -24.73 2.50
CA PRO A 309 -2.77 -25.22 3.35
C PRO A 309 -2.02 -26.41 2.75
N ARG A 310 -0.73 -26.52 3.10
CA ARG A 310 0.18 -27.60 2.69
C ARG A 310 1.02 -28.03 3.89
N GLN A 311 1.34 -29.32 3.99
CA GLN A 311 2.08 -29.87 5.14
C GLN A 311 3.54 -30.23 4.83
N ASP A 312 3.89 -30.52 3.57
CA ASP A 312 5.23 -30.99 3.18
C ASP A 312 6.22 -29.85 2.89
N TRP A 313 6.31 -28.87 3.80
CA TRP A 313 7.21 -27.72 3.65
C TRP A 313 8.67 -28.06 3.93
N ILE A 314 8.90 -28.99 4.86
CA ILE A 314 10.22 -29.41 5.31
C ILE A 314 10.48 -30.86 4.91
N GLN A 315 11.62 -31.10 4.29
CA GLN A 315 12.16 -32.44 4.03
C GLN A 315 13.40 -32.68 4.89
N PRO A 316 13.47 -33.79 5.65
CA PRO A 316 14.68 -34.18 6.36
C PRO A 316 15.90 -34.25 5.41
N LEU A 317 17.08 -33.97 5.94
CA LEU A 317 18.35 -34.00 5.18
C LEU A 317 18.83 -35.41 4.84
#